data_AF-X6I8C3-F1
#
_entry.id   AF-X6I8C3-F1
#
_cell.length_a   1.000
_cell.length_b   1.000
_cell.length_c   1.000
_cell.angle_alpha   90.00
_cell.angle_beta   90.00
_cell.angle_gamma   90.00
#
_symmetry.space_group_name_H-M   'P 1'
#
loop_
_entity.id
_entity.type
_entity.pdbx_description
1 polymer ?
#
loop_
_entity_poly.entity_id
_entity_poly.type
_entity_poly.pdbx_seq_one_letter_code
_entity_poly.pdbx_strand_id
1 'polypeptide(L)' 'MKAARHTALLKGSNDSLIGTAHSLAGAAGTFGFAEVSVQASALETSLIERADDGAVHAALDALITEIERTLR' A
#
# COMPACT_ATOMS: atom_id res chain seq x y z
N MET A 1 18.50 16.30 -16.26
CA MET A 1 18.11 14.98 -16.82
C MET A 1 18.05 13.83 -15.79
N LYS A 2 18.84 13.83 -14.69
CA LYS A 2 18.88 12.69 -13.73
C LYS A 2 17.65 12.62 -12.78
N ALA A 3 17.12 13.76 -12.34
CA ALA A 3 15.96 13.82 -11.43
C ALA A 3 14.64 13.33 -12.04
N ALA A 4 14.38 13.64 -13.32
CA ALA A 4 13.16 13.24 -14.03
C ALA A 4 13.05 11.72 -14.26
N ARG A 5 14.18 11.02 -14.36
CA ARG A 5 14.21 9.55 -14.47
C ARG A 5 13.91 8.89 -13.13
N HIS A 6 14.41 9.45 -12.04
CA HIS A 6 14.17 8.93 -10.69
C HIS A 6 12.69 9.06 -10.30
N THR A 7 12.06 10.20 -10.57
CA THR A 7 10.63 10.40 -10.33
C THR A 7 9.74 9.53 -11.21
N ALA A 8 10.14 9.26 -12.46
CA ALA A 8 9.41 8.34 -13.34
C ALA A 8 9.48 6.87 -12.86
N LEU A 9 10.63 6.43 -12.34
CA LEU A 9 10.81 5.10 -11.76
C LEU A 9 10.01 4.93 -10.47
N LEU A 10 10.03 5.93 -9.59
CA LEU A 10 9.23 5.95 -8.36
C LEU A 10 7.73 5.94 -8.68
N LYS A 11 7.30 6.70 -9.69
CA LYS A 11 5.90 6.70 -10.13
C LYS A 11 5.45 5.32 -10.62
N GLY A 12 6.24 4.64 -11.44
CA GLY A 12 5.93 3.27 -11.90
C GLY A 12 5.93 2.24 -10.75
N SER A 13 6.76 2.46 -9.73
CA SER A 13 6.76 1.64 -8.51
C SER A 13 5.49 1.87 -7.67
N ASN A 14 5.03 3.11 -7.56
CA ASN A 14 3.80 3.44 -6.85
C ASN A 14 2.56 2.88 -7.56
N ASP A 15 2.49 2.93 -8.89
CA ASP A 15 1.38 2.34 -9.65
C ASP A 15 1.28 0.82 -9.42
N SER A 16 2.42 0.14 -9.34
CA SER A 16 2.48 -1.30 -9.02
C SER A 16 2.06 -1.60 -7.57
N LEU A 17 2.45 -0.73 -6.63
CA LEU A 17 2.10 -0.85 -5.22
C LEU A 17 0.61 -0.58 -4.98
N ILE A 18 0.02 0.40 -5.68
CA ILE A 18 -1.44 0.66 -5.69
C ILE A 18 -2.19 -0.60 -6.10
N GLY A 19 -1.80 -1.23 -7.22
CA GLY A 19 -2.44 -2.46 -7.70
C GLY A 19 -2.31 -3.62 -6.71
N THR A 20 -1.19 -3.71 -6.00
CA THR A 20 -0.95 -4.72 -4.96
C THR A 20 -1.83 -4.47 -3.73
N ALA A 21 -1.89 -3.24 -3.23
CA ALA A 21 -2.72 -2.84 -2.10
C ALA A 21 -4.22 -3.08 -2.40
N HIS A 22 -4.67 -2.71 -3.60
CA HIS A 22 -6.03 -2.97 -4.08
C HIS A 22 -6.37 -4.46 -4.08
N SER A 23 -5.51 -5.27 -4.72
CA SER A 23 -5.72 -6.71 -4.85
C SER A 23 -5.73 -7.40 -3.48
N LEU A 24 -4.83 -6.98 -2.58
CA LEU A 24 -4.77 -7.48 -1.21
C LEU A 24 -6.03 -7.10 -0.43
N ALA A 25 -6.52 -5.86 -0.52
CA ALA A 25 -7.72 -5.42 0.16
C ALA A 25 -8.93 -6.29 -0.23
N GLY A 26 -9.10 -6.54 -1.54
CA GLY A 26 -10.18 -7.39 -2.06
C GLY A 26 -10.04 -8.86 -1.64
N ALA A 27 -8.84 -9.43 -1.72
CA ALA A 27 -8.58 -10.79 -1.29
C ALA A 27 -8.82 -10.97 0.22
N ALA A 28 -8.25 -10.09 1.04
CA ALA A 28 -8.42 -10.09 2.49
C ALA A 28 -9.90 -9.99 2.89
N GLY A 29 -10.68 -9.12 2.24
CA GLY A 29 -12.11 -9.04 2.44
C GLY A 29 -12.86 -10.33 2.08
N THR A 30 -12.47 -10.98 0.98
CA THR A 30 -13.06 -12.26 0.53
C THR A 30 -12.77 -13.40 1.50
N PHE A 31 -11.58 -13.43 2.11
CA PHE A 31 -11.16 -14.48 3.05
C PHE A 31 -11.48 -14.17 4.52
N GLY A 32 -12.11 -13.03 4.82
CA GLY A 32 -12.55 -12.66 6.18
C GLY A 32 -11.49 -11.99 7.05
N PHE A 33 -10.38 -11.52 6.47
CA PHE A 33 -9.35 -10.73 7.16
C PHE A 33 -9.69 -9.24 7.12
N ALA A 34 -10.68 -8.82 7.90
CA ALA A 34 -11.24 -7.47 7.83
C ALA A 34 -10.20 -6.37 8.11
N GLU A 35 -9.36 -6.54 9.13
CA GLU A 35 -8.35 -5.56 9.52
C GLU A 35 -7.25 -5.41 8.46
N VAL A 36 -6.78 -6.53 7.89
CA VAL A 36 -5.83 -6.53 6.77
C VAL A 36 -6.44 -5.82 5.55
N SER A 37 -7.73 -6.07 5.26
CA SER A 37 -8.45 -5.42 4.17
C SER A 37 -8.51 -3.90 4.34
N VAL A 38 -8.81 -3.43 5.56
CA VAL A 38 -8.86 -2.00 5.90
C VAL A 38 -7.48 -1.35 5.76
N GLN A 39 -6.43 -1.96 6.30
CA GLN A 39 -5.08 -1.40 6.20
C GLN A 39 -4.57 -1.37 4.75
N ALA A 40 -4.87 -2.39 3.96
CA ALA A 40 -4.51 -2.42 2.54
C ALA A 40 -5.23 -1.33 1.74
N SER A 41 -6.52 -1.08 2.03
CA SER A 41 -7.28 0.01 1.41
C SER A 41 -6.75 1.38 1.83
N ALA A 42 -6.36 1.56 3.10
CA ALA A 42 -5.76 2.82 3.57
C ALA A 42 -4.41 3.13 2.88
N LEU A 43 -3.58 2.10 2.65
CA LEU A 43 -2.35 2.24 1.87
C LEU A 43 -2.64 2.60 0.41
N GLU A 44 -3.60 1.92 -0.22
CA GLU A 44 -4.05 2.21 -1.59
C GLU A 44 -4.47 3.69 -1.73
N THR A 45 -5.33 4.18 -0.83
CA THR A 45 -5.78 5.57 -0.81
C THR A 45 -4.61 6.54 -0.65
N SER A 46 -3.69 6.28 0.29
CA SER A 46 -2.53 7.14 0.52
C SER A 46 -1.64 7.28 -0.72
N LEU A 47 -1.47 6.18 -1.47
CA LEU A 47 -0.70 6.17 -2.72
C LEU A 47 -1.41 6.91 -3.86
N ILE A 48 -2.73 6.77 -3.99
CA ILE A 48 -3.56 7.47 -4.99
C ILE A 48 -3.58 8.97 -4.73
N GLU A 49 -3.75 9.36 -3.46
CA GLU A 49 -3.81 10.76 -3.03
C GLU A 49 -2.46 11.47 -3.10
N ARG A 50 -1.39 10.75 -3.45
CA ARG A 50 -0.01 11.26 -3.49
C ARG A 50 0.37 11.86 -2.13
N ALA A 51 -0.02 11.18 -1.05
CA ALA A 51 0.43 11.51 0.29
C ALA A 51 1.97 11.59 0.32
N ASP A 52 2.51 12.36 1.27
CA ASP A 52 3.96 12.41 1.42
C ASP A 52 4.54 11.03 1.73
N ASP A 53 5.82 10.84 1.39
CA ASP A 53 6.48 9.56 1.55
C ASP A 53 6.39 9.04 2.99
N GLY A 54 6.38 9.91 4.01
CA GLY A 54 6.25 9.51 5.41
C GLY A 54 4.89 8.88 5.73
N ALA A 55 3.80 9.46 5.23
CA ALA A 55 2.46 8.90 5.36
C ALA A 55 2.32 7.54 4.67
N VAL A 56 2.89 7.40 3.46
CA VAL A 56 2.92 6.12 2.73
C VAL A 56 3.69 5.04 3.50
N HIS A 57 4.86 5.38 4.07
CA HIS A 57 5.63 4.44 4.88
C HIS A 57 4.88 4.03 6.15
N ALA A 58 4.24 4.96 6.85
CA ALA A 58 3.45 4.64 8.04
C ALA A 58 2.27 3.71 7.73
N ALA A 59 1.58 3.93 6.61
CA ALA A 59 0.50 3.04 6.15
C ALA A 59 1.03 1.65 5.77
N LEU A 60 2.21 1.57 5.16
CA LEU A 60 2.86 0.31 4.83
C LEU A 60 3.27 -0.47 6.08
N ASP A 61 3.85 0.20 7.08
CA ASP A 61 4.23 -0.42 8.35
C ASP A 61 3.01 -0.94 9.13
N ALA A 62 1.91 -0.18 9.11
CA ALA A 62 0.64 -0.61 9.71
C ALA A 62 0.09 -1.87 9.03
N LEU A 63 0.12 -1.92 7.70
CA LEU A 63 -0.29 -3.10 6.93
C LEU A 63 0.59 -4.32 7.24
N ILE A 64 1.92 -4.17 7.24
CA ILE A 64 2.85 -5.27 7.55
C ILE A 64 2.59 -5.80 8.95
N THR A 65 2.48 -4.92 9.94
CA THR A 65 2.20 -5.28 11.34
C THR A 65 0.91 -6.10 11.44
N GLU A 66 -0.13 -5.70 10.71
CA GLU A 66 -1.43 -6.38 10.74
C GLU A 66 -1.37 -7.77 10.08
N ILE A 67 -0.62 -7.91 8.97
CA ILE A 67 -0.37 -9.21 8.34
C ILE A 67 0.41 -10.12 9.29
N GLU A 68 1.49 -9.63 9.91
CA GLU A 68 2.28 -10.40 10.86
C GLU A 68 1.47 -10.83 12.09
N ARG A 69 0.55 -9.97 12.57
CA ARG A 69 -0.38 -10.31 13.65
C ARG A 69 -1.34 -11.43 13.25
N THR A 70 -1.84 -11.39 12.02
CA THR A 70 -2.81 -12.36 11.49
C THR A 70 -2.18 -13.74 11.24
N LEU A 71 -0.89 -13.79 10.91
CA LEU A 71 -0.17 -15.03 10.60
C LEU A 71 0.41 -15.76 11.83
N ARG A 72 0.29 -15.18 13.03
CA ARG A 72 0.72 -15.80 14.29
C ARG A 72 -0.40 -16.65 14.90
#